data_AF-A0A3P6UWJ1-F1
#
_entry.id   AF-A0A3P6UWJ1-F1
#
_cell.length_a   1.000
_cell.length_b   1.000
_cell.length_c   1.000
_cell.angle_alpha   90.00
_cell.angle_beta   90.00
_cell.angle_gamma   90.00
#
_symmetry.space_group_name_H-M   'P 1'
#
loop_
_entity.id
_entity.type
_entity.pdbx_description
1 polymer ?
#
loop_
_entity_poly.entity_id
_entity_poly.type
_entity_poly.pdbx_seq_one_letter_code
_entity_poly.pdbx_strand_id
1 'polypeptide(L)'
;MDLNRQVKYIPNTLEPEWQQTVVFMNCLKRTLKKRVLEVTMWDFDRLKMNDFMGQAIIQLSDKDLLDGQPHWFKLHDLRDIVVPGYRQPGTRTVPPPTTQSEGVKAIKVRLP
;
A
#
# COMPACT_ATOMS: atom_id res chain seq x y z
N MET A 1 -17.92 -5.73 -2.22
CA MET A 1 -17.35 -5.20 -0.96
C MET A 1 -16.18 -4.34 -1.35
N ASP A 2 -16.18 -3.07 -0.94
CA ASP A 2 -15.05 -2.18 -1.21
C ASP A 2 -13.88 -2.56 -0.31
N LEU A 3 -12.80 -3.01 -0.93
CA LEU A 3 -11.53 -3.37 -0.28
C LEU A 3 -10.50 -2.24 -0.42
N ASN A 4 -10.87 -1.10 -0.99
CA ASN A 4 -10.01 0.08 -0.97
C ASN A 4 -10.25 0.86 0.33
N ARG A 5 -9.16 1.35 0.93
CA ARG A 5 -9.21 2.29 2.04
C ARG A 5 -8.20 3.38 1.75
N GLN A 6 -8.65 4.63 1.81
CA GLN A 6 -7.77 5.79 1.70
C GLN A 6 -7.53 6.38 3.09
N VAL A 7 -6.29 6.75 3.35
CA VAL A 7 -5.90 7.47 4.56
C VAL A 7 -5.99 8.98 4.34
N LYS A 8 -6.06 9.74 5.43
CA LYS A 8 -6.16 11.21 5.35
C LYS A 8 -4.92 11.80 4.65
N TYR A 9 -5.12 12.73 3.72
CA TYR A 9 -4.02 13.50 3.15
C TYR A 9 -3.41 14.46 4.18
N ILE A 10 -2.07 14.57 4.20
CA ILE A 10 -1.32 15.50 5.03
C ILE A 10 -0.53 16.44 4.10
N PRO A 11 -0.82 17.75 4.07
CA PRO A 11 -0.14 18.68 3.20
C PRO A 11 1.27 19.02 3.68
N ASN A 12 2.14 19.41 2.74
CA ASN A 12 3.41 20.09 2.98
C ASN A 12 4.39 19.33 3.91
N THR A 13 4.52 18.01 3.73
CA THR A 13 5.50 17.20 4.48
C THR A 13 6.07 16.06 3.63
N LEU A 14 7.35 15.76 3.83
CA LEU A 14 8.02 14.57 3.27
C LEU A 14 8.02 13.39 4.26
N GLU A 15 7.65 13.63 5.52
CA GLU A 15 7.60 12.64 6.60
C GLU A 15 6.19 12.64 7.23
N PRO A 16 5.15 12.27 6.46
CA PRO A 16 3.78 12.24 6.97
C PRO A 16 3.60 11.18 8.07
N GLU A 17 2.99 11.61 9.17
CA GLU A 17 2.54 10.72 10.25
C GLU A 17 1.02 10.64 10.28
N TRP A 18 0.45 9.55 9.75
CA TRP A 18 -1.00 9.37 9.74
C TRP A 18 -1.57 8.88 11.07
N GLN A 19 -0.85 7.95 11.72
CA GLN A 19 -1.29 7.25 12.94
C GLN A 19 -2.75 6.75 12.84
N GLN A 20 -3.15 6.30 11.64
CA GLN A 20 -4.53 5.95 11.31
C GLN A 20 -4.71 4.43 11.22
N THR A 21 -5.83 3.95 11.74
CA THR A 21 -6.24 2.54 11.63
C THR A 21 -7.29 2.40 10.54
N VAL A 22 -7.06 1.48 9.60
CA VAL A 22 -8.04 1.07 8.59
C VAL A 22 -8.52 -0.35 8.88
N VAL A 23 -9.83 -0.60 8.71
CA VAL A 23 -10.43 -1.89 9.03
C VAL A 23 -11.05 -2.52 7.77
N PHE A 24 -10.65 -3.77 7.51
CA PHE A 24 -11.22 -4.63 6.48
C PHE A 24 -12.08 -5.70 7.14
N MET A 25 -13.39 -5.59 6.97
CA MET A 25 -14.33 -6.59 7.46
C MET A 25 -14.25 -7.88 6.62
N ASN A 26 -14.63 -9.01 7.22
CA ASN A 26 -14.68 -10.33 6.58
C ASN A 26 -13.30 -10.89 6.12
N CYS A 27 -12.22 -10.45 6.77
CA CYS A 27 -10.88 -11.00 6.62
C CYS A 27 -10.65 -12.16 7.62
N LEU A 28 -11.18 -13.34 7.31
CA LEU A 28 -10.97 -14.52 8.15
C LEU A 28 -9.50 -14.94 8.18
N LYS A 29 -8.95 -15.29 9.36
CA LYS A 29 -7.55 -15.74 9.50
C LYS A 29 -7.17 -16.86 8.53
N ARG A 30 -8.09 -17.79 8.25
CA ARG A 30 -7.89 -18.88 7.29
C ARG A 30 -7.70 -18.43 5.83
N THR A 31 -8.22 -17.26 5.46
CA THR A 31 -8.10 -16.71 4.10
C THR A 31 -6.95 -15.73 3.95
N LEU A 32 -6.39 -15.20 5.04
CA LEU A 32 -5.24 -14.27 5.02
C LEU A 32 -4.03 -14.86 4.31
N LYS A 33 -3.80 -16.18 4.44
CA LYS A 33 -2.70 -16.88 3.76
C LYS A 33 -2.70 -16.78 2.23
N LYS A 34 -3.84 -16.40 1.64
CA LYS A 34 -4.02 -16.24 0.18
C LYS A 34 -4.31 -14.79 -0.19
N ARG A 35 -3.93 -13.84 0.66
CA ARG A 35 -4.19 -12.41 0.47
C ARG A 35 -2.92 -11.60 0.68
N VAL A 36 -2.89 -10.48 0.01
CA VAL A 36 -1.89 -9.43 0.23
C VAL A 36 -2.61 -8.16 0.67
N LEU A 37 -1.92 -7.36 1.47
CA LEU A 37 -2.26 -5.96 1.64
C LEU A 37 -1.39 -5.16 0.69
N GLU A 38 -2.04 -4.47 -0.25
CA GLU A 38 -1.36 -3.54 -1.13
C GLU A 38 -1.49 -2.13 -0.58
N VAL A 39 -0.36 -1.46 -0.38
CA VAL A 39 -0.28 -0.07 0.01
C VAL A 39 0.30 0.72 -1.15
N THR A 40 -0.38 1.77 -1.58
CA THR A 40 0.14 2.70 -2.60
C THR A 40 0.18 4.11 -2.03
N MET A 41 1.28 4.81 -2.30
CA MET A 41 1.49 6.19 -1.88
C MET A 41 1.37 7.10 -3.09
N TRP A 42 0.68 8.22 -2.90
CA TRP A 42 0.42 9.20 -3.94
C TRP A 42 0.66 10.60 -3.38
N ASP A 43 1.36 11.43 -4.15
CA ASP A 43 1.44 12.86 -3.90
C ASP A 43 0.23 13.54 -4.54
N PHE A 44 -0.50 14.30 -3.74
CA PHE A 44 -1.73 14.95 -4.18
C PHE A 44 -1.42 16.37 -4.65
N ASP A 45 -1.60 16.62 -5.95
CA ASP A 45 -1.52 17.95 -6.56
C ASP A 45 -2.93 18.44 -6.90
N ARG A 46 -3.23 19.71 -6.58
CA ARG A 46 -4.54 20.33 -6.89
C ARG A 46 -4.69 20.71 -8.35
N LEU A 47 -3.59 21.00 -9.04
CA LEU A 47 -3.56 21.58 -10.38
C LEU A 47 -3.04 20.59 -11.43
N LYS A 48 -2.45 19.47 -11.00
CA LYS A 48 -1.89 18.43 -11.86
C LYS A 48 -2.49 17.06 -11.51
N MET A 49 -2.10 16.05 -12.28
CA MET A 49 -2.36 14.66 -11.93
C MET A 49 -1.53 14.29 -10.71
N ASN A 50 -2.09 13.44 -9.84
CA ASN A 50 -1.38 12.93 -8.67
C ASN A 50 -0.16 12.12 -9.11
N ASP A 51 0.95 12.35 -8.42
CA ASP A 51 2.20 11.63 -8.68
C ASP A 51 2.25 10.35 -7.85
N PHE A 52 2.51 9.22 -8.51
CA PHE A 52 2.72 7.97 -7.81
C PHE A 52 4.07 7.99 -7.07
N MET A 53 4.04 7.76 -5.77
CA MET A 53 5.24 7.80 -4.92
C MET A 53 5.81 6.43 -4.58
N GLY A 54 5.05 5.36 -4.81
CA GLY A 54 5.52 3.99 -4.61
C GLY A 54 4.44 3.05 -4.07
N GLN A 55 4.77 1.76 -4.09
CA GLN A 55 3.92 0.65 -3.66
C GLN A 55 4.66 -0.24 -2.67
N ALA A 56 3.96 -0.75 -1.67
CA ALA A 56 4.41 -1.87 -0.84
C ALA A 56 3.37 -3.00 -0.93
N ILE A 57 3.84 -4.21 -1.21
CA ILE A 57 3.01 -5.42 -1.24
C ILE A 57 3.37 -6.26 -0.01
N ILE A 58 2.41 -6.42 0.90
CA ILE A 58 2.61 -7.12 2.17
C ILE A 58 1.85 -8.45 2.13
N GLN A 59 2.58 -9.55 2.29
CA GLN A 59 2.00 -10.90 2.32
C GLN A 59 1.35 -11.16 3.68
N LEU A 60 0.03 -11.32 3.72
CA LEU A 60 -0.70 -11.58 4.97
C LEU A 60 -0.60 -13.06 5.42
N SER A 61 0.17 -13.86 4.69
CA SER A 61 0.57 -15.22 5.08
C SER A 61 1.70 -15.23 6.12
N ASP A 62 2.49 -14.16 6.17
CA ASP A 62 3.59 -14.02 7.10
C ASP A 62 3.05 -13.72 8.50
N LYS A 63 3.38 -14.59 9.45
CA LYS A 63 2.90 -14.47 10.84
C LYS A 63 3.71 -13.47 11.64
N ASP A 64 4.96 -13.23 11.26
CA ASP A 64 5.84 -12.31 11.98
C ASP A 64 5.37 -10.86 11.80
N LEU A 65 4.63 -10.60 10.71
CA LEU A 65 4.01 -9.31 10.46
C LEU A 65 2.68 -9.10 11.22
N LEU A 66 2.05 -10.17 11.69
CA LEU A 66 0.74 -10.18 12.37
C LEU A 66 0.90 -10.25 13.91
N ASP A 67 1.80 -9.42 14.44
CA ASP A 67 2.25 -9.45 15.83
C ASP A 67 1.85 -8.19 16.62
N GLY A 68 1.12 -7.25 15.99
CA GLY A 68 0.75 -5.97 16.58
C GLY A 68 1.89 -4.93 16.60
N GLN A 69 3.07 -5.24 16.08
CA GLN A 69 4.22 -4.34 16.04
C GLN A 69 4.31 -3.56 14.73
N PRO A 70 4.84 -2.32 14.78
CA PRO A 70 5.07 -1.52 13.58
C PRO A 70 6.28 -2.04 12.79
N HIS A 71 6.09 -2.25 11.50
CA HIS A 71 7.11 -2.72 10.57
C HIS A 71 7.34 -1.70 9.44
N TRP A 72 8.59 -1.53 9.02
CA TRP A 72 8.95 -0.69 7.88
C TRP A 72 8.94 -1.49 6.58
N PHE A 73 8.22 -0.97 5.58
CA PHE A 73 8.13 -1.55 4.24
C PHE A 73 8.70 -0.57 3.23
N LYS A 74 9.74 -1.00 2.50
CA LYS A 74 10.31 -0.20 1.42
C LYS A 74 9.29 -0.06 0.29
N LEU A 75 9.09 1.15 -0.19
CA LEU A 75 8.28 1.42 -1.37
C LEU A 75 9.09 1.10 -2.62
N HIS A 76 8.45 0.40 -3.55
CA HIS A 76 8.98 0.08 -4.87
C HIS A 76 8.10 0.66 -5.96
N ASP A 77 8.58 0.64 -7.20
CA ASP A 77 7.76 1.00 -8.35
C ASP A 77 6.53 0.10 -8.48
N LEU A 78 5.54 0.57 -9.23
CA LEU A 78 4.30 -0.16 -9.45
C LEU A 78 4.58 -1.55 -10.04
N ARG A 79 4.12 -2.59 -9.34
CA ARG A 79 4.22 -3.99 -9.77
C ARG A 79 2.85 -4.64 -9.77
N ASP A 80 2.70 -5.59 -10.69
CA ASP A 80 1.55 -6.48 -10.73
C ASP A 80 1.59 -7.45 -9.55
N ILE A 81 0.45 -7.64 -8.91
CA ILE A 81 0.32 -8.58 -7.80
C ILE A 81 -0.07 -9.95 -8.35
N VAL A 82 0.86 -10.89 -8.32
CA VAL A 82 0.60 -12.29 -8.63
C VAL A 82 0.26 -13.03 -7.34
N VAL A 83 -1.03 -13.17 -7.03
CA VAL A 83 -1.50 -14.04 -5.93
C VAL A 83 -1.97 -15.37 -6.54
N PRO A 84 -1.45 -16.53 -6.09
CA PRO A 84 -1.93 -17.83 -6.56
C PRO A 84 -3.45 -17.97 -6.35
N GLY A 85 -4.20 -18.01 -7.45
CA GLY A 85 -5.67 -18.13 -7.44
C GLY A 85 -6.46 -16.81 -7.45
N TYR A 86 -5.80 -15.65 -7.53
CA TYR A 86 -6.47 -14.36 -7.74
C TYR A 86 -5.81 -13.62 -8.90
N ARG A 87 -6.48 -13.59 -10.07
CA ARG A 87 -6.09 -12.71 -11.18
C ARG A 87 -6.74 -11.36 -10.92
N GLN A 88 -5.96 -10.28 -10.83
CA GLN A 88 -6.54 -8.94 -10.83
C GLN A 88 -7.26 -8.73 -12.18
N PRO A 89 -8.57 -8.45 -12.21
CA PRO A 89 -9.25 -8.09 -13.45
C PRO A 89 -8.88 -6.65 -13.81
N GLY A 90 -8.33 -6.45 -15.00
CA GLY A 90 -8.15 -5.12 -15.60
C GLY A 90 -6.76 -4.54 -15.38
N THR A 91 -6.08 -4.34 -16.50
CA THR A 91 -4.86 -3.53 -16.66
C THR A 91 -5.00 -2.21 -15.91
N ARG A 92 -4.12 -2.00 -14.93
CA ARG A 92 -3.98 -0.72 -14.23
C ARG A 92 -3.49 0.33 -15.24
N THR A 93 -4.37 1.22 -15.69
CA THR A 93 -4.00 2.40 -16.49
C THR A 93 -3.35 3.43 -15.58
N VAL A 94 -2.12 3.16 -15.15
CA VAL A 94 -1.30 4.17 -14.48
C VAL A 94 -0.28 4.68 -15.51
N PRO A 95 -0.18 6.00 -15.70
CA PRO A 95 0.87 6.57 -16.55
C PRO A 95 2.26 6.15 -16.02
N PRO A 96 3.26 6.00 -16.92
CA PRO A 96 4.59 5.60 -16.53
C PRO A 96 5.16 6.56 -15.48
N PRO A 97 5.90 6.07 -14.48
CA PRO A 97 6.44 6.91 -13.43
C PRO A 97 7.44 7.91 -14.04
N THR A 98 7.22 9.20 -13.82
CA THR A 98 8.24 10.23 -14.03
C THR A 98 9.33 10.03 -12.98
N THR A 99 10.55 9.79 -13.46
CA THR A 99 11.75 9.51 -12.65
C THR A 99 11.91 10.55 -11.54
N GLN A 100 11.59 10.17 -10.30
CA GLN A 100 11.84 10.98 -9.10
C GLN A 100 13.08 10.43 -8.39
N SER A 101 13.94 11.35 -7.96
CA SER A 101 15.28 11.15 -7.38
C SER A 101 15.38 10.09 -6.27
N GLU A 102 16.50 9.38 -6.30
CA GLU A 102 16.95 8.28 -5.42
C GLU A 102 17.00 8.67 -3.92
N GLY A 103 15.85 8.58 -3.25
CA GLY A 103 15.75 8.42 -1.81
C GLY A 103 15.02 7.12 -1.50
N VAL A 104 15.48 6.35 -0.50
CA VAL A 104 14.75 5.15 -0.06
C VAL A 104 13.44 5.60 0.61
N LYS A 105 12.33 5.52 -0.13
CA LYS A 105 10.99 5.76 0.40
C LYS A 105 10.50 4.50 1.12
N ALA A 106 9.94 4.64 2.32
CA ALA A 106 9.38 3.53 3.09
C ALA A 106 8.12 3.97 3.84
N ILE A 107 7.26 3.01 4.17
CA ILE A 107 6.07 3.24 4.99
C ILE A 107 6.10 2.33 6.22
N LYS A 108 5.73 2.88 7.38
CA LYS A 108 5.56 2.11 8.62
C LYS A 108 4.11 1.64 8.75
N VAL A 109 3.90 0.33 8.85
CA VAL A 109 2.56 -0.28 8.98
C VAL A 109 2.55 -1.22 10.18
N ARG A 110 1.46 -1.18 10.95
CA ARG A 110 1.19 -2.12 12.05
C ARG A 110 0.04 -3.02 11.64
N LEU A 111 0.22 -4.33 11.70
CA LEU A 111 -0.85 -5.31 11.49
C LEU A 111 -1.14 -6.07 12.80
N PRO A 112 -2.40 -6.50 13.02
CA PRO A 112 -2.83 -7.15 14.26
C PRO A 112 -2.53 -8.65 14.31
#